data_AF-A0A1H7Y5U6-F1
#
_entry.id   AF-A0A1H7Y5U6-F1
#
_cell.length_a   1.000
_cell.length_b   1.000
_cell.length_c   1.000
_cell.angle_alpha   90.00
_cell.angle_beta   90.00
_cell.angle_gamma   90.00
#
_symmetry.space_group_name_H-M   'P 1'
#
loop_
_entity.id
_entity.type
_entity.pdbx_description
1 polymer ?
#
loop_
_entity_poly.entity_id
_entity_poly.type
_entity_poly.pdbx_seq_one_letter_code
_entity_poly.pdbx_strand_id
1 'polypeptide(L)'
;MTNRFEWAVGRYLLAILFLAGAVQKTIDPGPAQALLAGVGLPELLIWPALAFNVLAAGLLIAGKFLKPLGRWLAVYCLLTSVFHFIPSAPWQMSIMIKNWAVAGGCLILSASLENST
;
A
#
# COMPACT_ATOMS: atom_id res chain seq x y z
N MET A 1 -4.96 26.09 -1.48
CA MET A 1 -5.61 25.75 -0.19
C MET A 1 -6.20 24.37 -0.30
N THR A 2 -5.75 23.41 0.50
CA THR A 2 -6.26 22.03 0.45
C THR A 2 -7.53 21.94 1.30
N ASN A 3 -8.64 21.45 0.73
CA ASN A 3 -9.86 21.23 1.50
C ASN A 3 -9.59 20.18 2.60
N ARG A 4 -9.75 20.58 3.87
CA ARG A 4 -9.39 19.76 5.03
C ARG A 4 -10.19 18.45 5.08
N PHE A 5 -11.42 18.45 4.55
CA PHE A 5 -12.25 17.26 4.47
C PHE A 5 -11.72 16.28 3.43
N GLU A 6 -11.54 16.72 2.17
CA GLU A 6 -11.01 15.90 1.08
C GLU A 6 -9.65 15.29 1.44
N TRP A 7 -8.78 16.08 2.07
CA TRP A 7 -7.47 15.63 2.52
C TRP A 7 -7.55 14.53 3.58
N ALA A 8 -8.46 14.64 4.55
CA ALA A 8 -8.64 13.62 5.58
C ALA A 8 -9.22 12.33 4.99
N VAL A 9 -10.26 12.45 4.16
CA VAL A 9 -10.92 11.31 3.50
C VAL A 9 -9.94 10.55 2.63
N GLY A 10 -9.18 11.24 1.77
CA GLY A 10 -8.19 10.60 0.90
C GLY A 10 -7.16 9.78 1.67
N ARG A 11 -6.61 10.34 2.76
CA ARG A 11 -5.68 9.59 3.62
C ARG A 11 -6.33 8.41 4.32
N TYR A 12 -7.56 8.53 4.81
CA TYR A 12 -8.22 7.41 5.48
C TYR A 12 -8.57 6.29 4.52
N LEU A 13 -8.94 6.60 3.28
CA LEU A 13 -9.13 5.58 2.23
C LEU A 13 -7.83 4.83 1.95
N LEU A 14 -6.70 5.54 1.85
CA LEU A 14 -5.39 4.90 1.75
C LEU A 14 -5.09 4.04 3.00
N ALA A 15 -5.36 4.57 4.21
CA ALA A 15 -5.09 3.87 5.46
C ALA A 15 -5.90 2.57 5.58
N ILE A 16 -7.18 2.59 5.21
CA ILE A 16 -8.07 1.42 5.23
C ILE A 16 -7.50 0.30 4.36
N LEU A 17 -6.95 0.62 3.18
CA LEU A 17 -6.35 -0.38 2.31
C LEU A 17 -5.18 -1.10 2.99
N PHE A 18 -4.22 -0.35 3.57
CA PHE A 18 -3.07 -0.95 4.26
C PHE A 18 -3.49 -1.67 5.55
N LEU A 19 -4.47 -1.14 6.29
CA LEU A 19 -5.00 -1.78 7.49
C LEU A 19 -5.70 -3.10 7.17
N ALA A 20 -6.55 -3.13 6.15
CA ALA A 20 -7.20 -4.36 5.70
C ALA A 20 -6.16 -5.40 5.25
N GLY A 21 -5.14 -4.96 4.51
CA GLY A 21 -4.01 -5.80 4.12
C GLY A 21 -3.19 -6.33 5.30
N ALA A 22 -3.09 -5.59 6.41
CA ALA A 22 -2.47 -6.05 7.65
C ALA A 22 -3.36 -7.08 8.37
N VAL A 23 -4.64 -6.77 8.55
CA VAL A 23 -5.62 -7.66 9.20
C VAL A 23 -5.66 -9.01 8.48
N GLN A 24 -5.71 -9.01 7.16
CA GLN A 24 -5.69 -10.24 6.38
C GLN A 24 -4.43 -11.07 6.66
N LYS A 25 -3.24 -10.46 6.69
CA LYS A 25 -1.97 -11.17 6.97
C LYS A 25 -1.90 -11.71 8.40
N THR A 26 -2.57 -11.08 9.35
CA THR A 26 -2.65 -11.55 10.74
C THR A 26 -3.58 -12.75 10.88
N ILE A 27 -4.72 -12.75 10.18
CA ILE A 27 -5.75 -13.79 10.30
C ILE A 27 -5.41 -15.01 9.42
N ASP A 28 -4.97 -14.76 8.19
CA ASP A 28 -4.66 -15.79 7.20
C ASP A 28 -3.44 -15.38 6.36
N PRO A 29 -2.21 -15.67 6.85
CA PRO A 29 -0.98 -15.34 6.11
C PRO A 29 -0.76 -16.23 4.88
N GLY A 30 -1.40 -17.40 4.81
CA GLY A 30 -1.16 -18.44 3.80
C GLY A 30 -1.21 -17.95 2.35
N PRO A 31 -2.27 -17.21 1.93
CA PRO A 31 -2.36 -16.67 0.58
C PRO A 31 -1.19 -15.74 0.22
N ALA A 32 -0.72 -14.91 1.15
CA ALA A 32 0.38 -13.99 0.91
C ALA A 32 1.75 -14.69 0.95
N GLN A 33 1.91 -15.73 1.78
CA GLN A 33 3.08 -16.61 1.75
C GLN A 33 3.18 -17.36 0.42
N ALA A 34 2.06 -17.84 -0.12
CA ALA A 34 2.02 -18.49 -1.43
C ALA A 34 2.44 -17.54 -2.57
N LEU A 35 2.08 -16.24 -2.50
CA LEU A 35 2.57 -15.25 -3.48
C LEU A 35 4.10 -15.07 -3.41
N LEU A 36 4.67 -15.04 -2.20
CA LEU A 36 6.12 -14.96 -2.00
C LEU A 36 6.83 -16.20 -2.56
N ALA A 37 6.35 -17.39 -2.17
CA ALA A 37 6.89 -18.66 -2.65
C ALA A 37 6.79 -18.79 -4.18
N GLY A 38 5.70 -18.31 -4.77
CA GLY A 38 5.47 -18.34 -6.23
C GLY A 38 6.49 -17.57 -7.07
N VAL A 39 7.24 -16.64 -6.46
CA VAL A 39 8.35 -15.91 -7.12
C VAL A 39 9.72 -16.23 -6.51
N GLY A 40 9.82 -17.28 -5.70
CA GLY A 40 11.07 -17.73 -5.07
C GLY A 40 11.55 -16.86 -3.90
N LEU A 41 10.68 -16.04 -3.32
CA LEU A 41 11.01 -15.22 -2.15
C LEU A 41 10.73 -15.97 -0.83
N PRO A 42 11.50 -15.70 0.25
CA PRO A 42 11.24 -16.29 1.56
C PRO A 42 9.87 -15.91 2.11
N GLU A 43 9.08 -16.89 2.53
CA GLU A 43 7.76 -16.68 3.14
C GLU A 43 7.84 -15.80 4.41
N LEU A 44 8.97 -15.80 5.11
CA LEU A 44 9.22 -14.96 6.29
C LEU A 44 9.06 -13.46 6.01
N LEU A 45 9.17 -13.02 4.74
CA LEU A 45 8.93 -11.64 4.33
C LEU A 45 7.47 -11.17 4.58
N ILE A 46 6.56 -12.09 4.92
CA ILE A 46 5.21 -11.74 5.35
C ILE A 46 5.19 -10.84 6.60
N TRP A 47 6.09 -11.07 7.56
CA TRP A 47 6.14 -10.35 8.82
C TRP A 47 6.62 -8.90 8.67
N PRO A 48 7.73 -8.59 7.96
CA PRO A 48 8.06 -7.21 7.67
C PRO A 48 7.01 -6.53 6.80
N ALA A 49 6.35 -7.24 5.86
CA ALA A 49 5.24 -6.69 5.10
C ALA A 49 4.04 -6.34 6.01
N LEU A 50 3.69 -7.22 6.97
CA LEU A 50 2.65 -6.95 7.97
C LEU A 50 3.00 -5.72 8.81
N ALA A 51 4.21 -5.68 9.38
CA ALA A 51 4.68 -4.56 10.19
C ALA A 51 4.64 -3.23 9.41
N PHE A 52 5.06 -3.25 8.15
CA PHE A 52 5.00 -2.08 7.27
C PHE A 52 3.55 -1.62 7.04
N ASN A 53 2.63 -2.53 6.75
CA ASN A 53 1.21 -2.19 6.54
C ASN A 53 0.58 -1.58 7.80
N VAL A 54 0.86 -2.12 9.00
CA VAL A 54 0.37 -1.57 10.28
C VAL A 54 0.93 -0.17 10.53
N LEU A 55 2.25 0.01 10.37
CA LEU A 55 2.89 1.31 10.56
C LEU A 55 2.35 2.34 9.57
N ALA A 56 2.23 1.97 8.30
CA ALA A 56 1.72 2.83 7.25
C ALA A 56 0.28 3.28 7.53
N ALA A 57 -0.60 2.35 7.90
CA ALA A 57 -1.98 2.68 8.28
C ALA A 57 -2.02 3.64 9.48
N GLY A 58 -1.24 3.37 10.53
CA GLY A 58 -1.17 4.22 11.72
C GLY A 58 -0.67 5.64 11.42
N LEU A 59 0.38 5.77 10.61
CA LEU A 59 0.93 7.07 10.20
C LEU A 59 -0.02 7.82 9.27
N LEU A 60 -0.67 7.12 8.34
CA LEU A 60 -1.71 7.70 7.47
C LEU A 60 -2.90 8.19 8.27
N ILE A 61 -3.31 7.50 9.34
CA ILE A 61 -4.39 7.94 10.24
C ILE A 61 -3.93 9.17 11.03
N ALA A 62 -2.79 9.07 11.70
CA ALA A 62 -2.23 10.12 12.55
C ALA A 62 -1.81 11.38 11.77
N GLY A 63 -1.67 11.29 10.45
CA GLY A 63 -1.24 12.40 9.60
C GLY A 63 0.24 12.76 9.79
N LYS A 64 1.08 11.78 10.15
CA LYS A 64 2.50 12.00 10.47
C LYS A 64 3.41 11.41 9.39
N PHE A 65 4.55 12.07 9.15
CA PHE A 65 5.58 11.64 8.20
C PHE A 65 5.06 11.33 6.78
N LEU A 66 3.97 12.00 6.36
CA LEU A 66 3.24 11.64 5.14
C LEU A 66 4.05 11.78 3.85
N LYS A 67 5.02 12.70 3.79
CA LYS A 67 5.88 12.90 2.63
C LYS A 67 6.79 11.69 2.37
N PRO A 68 7.72 11.32 3.28
CA PRO A 68 8.52 10.12 3.08
C PRO A 68 7.65 8.85 3.03
N LEU A 69 6.57 8.78 3.81
CA LEU A 69 5.65 7.64 3.79
C LEU A 69 5.00 7.44 2.42
N GLY A 70 4.51 8.51 1.78
CA GLY A 70 3.89 8.44 0.46
C GLY A 70 4.84 7.87 -0.59
N ARG A 71 6.12 8.24 -0.55
CA ARG A 71 7.14 7.68 -1.46
C ARG A 71 7.36 6.19 -1.20
N TRP A 72 7.50 5.78 0.06
CA TRP A 72 7.66 4.37 0.43
C TRP A 72 6.44 3.52 0.08
N LEU A 73 5.23 4.03 0.30
CA LEU A 73 3.99 3.34 -0.06
C LEU A 73 3.87 3.18 -1.58
N ALA A 74 4.26 4.19 -2.35
CA ALA A 74 4.28 4.09 -3.81
C ALA A 74 5.22 2.97 -4.28
N VAL A 75 6.46 2.94 -3.77
CA VAL A 75 7.42 1.86 -4.07
C VAL A 75 6.86 0.50 -3.65
N TYR A 76 6.31 0.39 -2.45
CA TYR A 76 5.71 -0.85 -1.94
C TYR A 76 4.56 -1.35 -2.82
N CYS A 77 3.64 -0.47 -3.23
CA CYS A 77 2.53 -0.82 -4.12
C CYS A 77 3.04 -1.27 -5.51
N LEU A 78 4.04 -0.59 -6.06
CA LEU A 78 4.64 -0.98 -7.35
C LEU A 78 5.34 -2.34 -7.26
N LEU A 79 6.13 -2.58 -6.20
CA LEU A 79 6.80 -3.86 -6.01
C LEU A 79 5.82 -5.01 -5.80
N THR A 80 4.81 -4.82 -4.95
CA THR A 80 3.78 -5.85 -4.70
C THR A 80 2.87 -6.09 -5.89
N SER A 81 2.80 -5.16 -6.85
CA SER A 81 2.05 -5.36 -8.09
C SER A 81 2.60 -6.51 -8.96
N VAL A 82 3.90 -6.85 -8.81
CA VAL A 82 4.54 -7.95 -9.55
C VAL A 82 3.91 -9.31 -9.23
N PHE A 83 3.43 -9.53 -8.00
CA PHE A 83 2.74 -10.77 -7.61
C PHE A 83 1.42 -10.99 -8.39
N HIS A 84 0.91 -9.96 -9.06
CA HIS A 84 -0.35 -9.97 -9.78
C HIS A 84 -0.17 -9.86 -11.30
N PHE A 85 1.06 -9.92 -11.82
CA PHE A 85 1.31 -9.92 -13.25
C PHE A 85 1.06 -11.32 -13.84
N ILE A 86 -0.22 -11.62 -14.09
CA ILE A 86 -0.67 -12.88 -14.69
C ILE A 86 -1.61 -12.54 -15.86
N PRO A 87 -1.07 -12.30 -17.07
CA PRO A 87 -1.86 -11.82 -18.22
C PRO A 87 -3.03 -12.74 -18.62
N SER A 88 -2.91 -14.04 -18.35
CA SER A 88 -3.97 -15.03 -18.60
C SER A 88 -5.13 -14.97 -17.58
N ALA A 89 -4.99 -14.21 -16.49
CA ALA A 89 -5.99 -14.05 -15.45
C ALA A 89 -6.40 -12.57 -15.32
N PRO A 90 -7.47 -12.10 -16.00
CA PRO A 90 -7.84 -10.68 -16.06
C PRO A 90 -8.05 -9.99 -14.70
N TRP A 91 -8.52 -10.74 -13.70
CA TRP A 91 -8.72 -10.23 -12.35
C TRP A 91 -7.39 -9.92 -11.63
N GLN A 92 -6.33 -10.68 -11.90
CA GLN A 92 -4.98 -10.43 -11.36
C GLN A 92 -4.41 -9.15 -11.95
N MET A 93 -4.50 -8.99 -13.28
CA MET A 93 -4.12 -7.75 -13.95
C MET A 93 -4.86 -6.55 -13.37
N SER A 94 -6.14 -6.69 -13.03
CA SER A 94 -6.89 -5.62 -12.38
C SER A 94 -6.36 -5.24 -10.99
N ILE A 95 -5.86 -6.22 -10.20
CA ILE A 95 -5.22 -5.94 -8.90
C ILE A 95 -3.91 -5.18 -9.09
N MET A 96 -3.09 -5.60 -10.06
CA MET A 96 -1.86 -4.92 -10.41
C MET A 96 -2.09 -3.45 -10.74
N ILE A 97 -3.06 -3.16 -11.63
CA ILE A 97 -3.41 -1.78 -11.99
C ILE A 97 -3.99 -0.99 -10.80
N LYS A 98 -4.76 -1.64 -9.91
CA LYS A 98 -5.22 -1.00 -8.67
C LYS A 98 -4.04 -0.61 -7.78
N ASN A 99 -3.02 -1.46 -7.63
CA ASN A 99 -1.82 -1.11 -6.88
C ASN A 99 -1.09 0.08 -7.51
N TRP A 100 -1.05 0.19 -8.83
CA TRP A 100 -0.46 1.35 -9.52
C TRP A 100 -1.25 2.64 -9.27
N ALA A 101 -2.59 2.57 -9.32
CA ALA A 101 -3.45 3.71 -9.00
C ALA A 101 -3.24 4.19 -7.55
N VAL A 102 -3.11 3.26 -6.60
CA VAL A 102 -2.79 3.58 -5.20
C VAL A 102 -1.40 4.20 -5.09
N ALA A 103 -0.39 3.68 -5.79
CA ALA A 103 0.94 4.27 -5.83
C ALA A 103 0.90 5.72 -6.34
N GLY A 104 0.12 5.99 -7.39
CA GLY A 104 -0.13 7.35 -7.89
C GLY A 104 -0.74 8.27 -6.82
N GLY A 105 -1.76 7.78 -6.10
CA GLY A 105 -2.35 8.49 -4.97
C GLY A 105 -1.35 8.82 -3.86
N CYS A 106 -0.45 7.89 -3.53
CA CYS A 106 0.61 8.09 -2.54
C CYS A 106 1.67 9.11 -3.01
N LEU A 107 2.02 9.14 -4.30
CA LEU A 107 2.92 10.14 -4.87
C LEU A 107 2.30 11.55 -4.85
N ILE A 108 1.01 11.67 -5.21
CA ILE A 108 0.26 12.93 -5.13
C ILE A 108 0.22 13.42 -3.67
N LEU A 109 -0.05 12.52 -2.71
CA LEU A 109 0.00 12.84 -1.28
C LEU A 109 1.38 13.39 -0.89
N SER A 110 2.47 12.72 -1.30
CA SER A 110 3.83 13.19 -1.02
C SER A 110 4.11 14.57 -1.63
N ALA A 111 3.74 14.79 -2.89
CA ALA A 111 4.00 16.04 -3.61
C ALA A 111 3.17 17.21 -3.04
N SER A 112 1.94 16.96 -2.59
CA SER A 112 1.08 18.00 -2.01
C SER A 112 1.68 18.68 -0.76
N LEU A 113 2.61 18.00 -0.09
CA LEU A 113 3.30 18.48 1.10
C LEU A 113 4.55 19.31 0.78
N GLU A 114 5.06 19.28 -0.46
CA GLU A 114 6.17 20.14 -0.92
C GLU A 114 5.73 21.59 -1.09
N ASN A 115 4.46 21.80 -1.45
CA ASN A 115 3.89 23.14 -1.63
C ASN A 115 3.39 23.78 -0.32
N SER A 116 3.62 23.12 0.82
CA SER A 116 3.14 23.55 2.16
C SER A 116 4.27 23.98 3.10
N THR A 117 5.53 23.96 2.63
CA THR A 117 6.75 24.42 3.33
C THR A 117 7.33 25.61 2.60
#